data_AF-F2RBF6-F1
#
_entry.id   AF-F2RBF6-F1
#
_cell.length_a   1.000
_cell.length_b   1.000
_cell.length_c   1.000
_cell.angle_alpha   90.00
_cell.angle_beta   90.00
_cell.angle_gamma   90.00
#
_symmetry.space_group_name_H-M   'P 1'
#
loop_
_entity.id
_entity.type
_entity.pdbx_description
1 polymer ?
#
loop_
_entity_poly.entity_id
_entity_poly.type
_entity_poly.pdbx_seq_one_letter_code
_entity_poly.pdbx_strand_id
1 'polypeptide(L)'
;MSDRSTILYFDGTVRSSPFPPFEVQMPTPPEEAAPIDLNADLGEGFGRWTLTDDEQLLSVVTSANVACGFHAGDAATMRRVCELAAARGVRIGAQVSYRDLAGFGRRSMDVPAAELAAEVAYQIGALEVFARAAGARVAYVKPHGALYNRVVRDEEQAAAVVEGVLLADRSLPVLGLPGSRLHEAAAKAGLPVVPEAFGDRAYRADGSLVPRGEAGAVVSDPAAVVERSVAMARFGVVTAHCGSSVAVRPRSLCLHGDTPGAVELARRVRARLEATGVRVEAFA
;
A
#
# COMPACT_ATOMS: atom_id res chain seq x y z
N MET A 1 21.55 21.19 36.21
CA MET A 1 20.75 22.28 36.78
C MET A 1 19.56 22.51 35.87
N SER A 2 18.34 22.31 36.40
CA SER A 2 17.04 22.77 35.90
C SER A 2 16.67 22.47 34.43
N ASP A 3 15.84 21.43 34.23
CA ASP A 3 14.70 21.58 33.32
C ASP A 3 13.44 21.05 34.02
N ARG A 4 12.51 21.95 34.34
CA ARG A 4 11.23 21.68 35.01
C ARG A 4 10.14 22.21 34.09
N SER A 5 9.51 21.33 33.32
CA SER A 5 8.22 21.62 32.70
C SER A 5 7.15 21.75 33.79
N THR A 6 6.87 22.99 34.19
CA THR A 6 5.81 23.31 35.17
C THR A 6 4.52 23.61 34.41
N ILE A 7 3.50 22.77 34.58
CA ILE A 7 2.14 23.07 34.11
C ILE A 7 1.32 23.50 35.33
N LEU A 8 0.82 24.73 35.30
CA LEU A 8 -0.05 25.30 36.34
C LEU A 8 -1.51 25.03 35.95
N TYR A 9 -2.26 24.34 36.82
CA TYR A 9 -3.72 24.32 36.81
C TYR A 9 -4.25 24.88 38.13
N PHE A 10 -5.40 25.56 38.05
CA PHE A 10 -6.12 26.23 39.13
C PHE A 10 -6.32 25.27 40.33
N ASP A 11 -6.01 25.72 41.54
CA ASP A 11 -6.13 25.04 42.85
C ASP A 11 -4.84 24.46 43.50
N GLY A 12 -3.64 24.84 43.04
CA GLY A 12 -2.43 24.87 43.88
C GLY A 12 -1.94 23.54 44.51
N THR A 13 -2.52 22.39 44.15
CA THR A 13 -2.12 21.08 44.69
C THR A 13 -1.30 20.30 43.66
N VAL A 14 -0.01 20.08 43.97
CA VAL A 14 0.86 19.21 43.18
C VAL A 14 0.64 17.76 43.63
N ARG A 15 0.06 16.93 42.76
CA ARG A 15 0.09 15.47 42.92
C ARG A 15 1.00 14.87 41.84
N SER A 16 2.03 14.15 42.27
CA SER A 16 2.87 13.36 41.36
C SER A 16 2.06 12.18 40.81
N SER A 17 2.09 12.00 39.48
CA SER A 17 1.59 10.78 38.84
C SER A 17 2.38 9.57 39.38
N PRO A 18 1.73 8.47 39.79
CA PRO A 18 2.42 7.24 40.22
C PRO A 18 2.95 6.41 39.04
N PHE A 19 2.68 6.83 37.80
CA PHE A 19 3.16 6.14 36.60
C PHE A 19 4.39 6.86 36.03
N PRO A 20 5.51 6.15 35.78
CA PRO A 20 6.63 6.73 35.05
C PRO A 20 6.16 7.17 33.65
N PRO A 21 6.78 8.20 33.05
CA PRO A 21 6.53 8.53 31.66
C PRO A 21 6.80 7.28 30.81
N PHE A 22 5.84 6.92 29.96
CA PHE A 22 6.02 5.88 28.95
C PHE A 22 7.05 6.38 27.93
N GLU A 23 8.34 6.21 28.21
CA GLU A 23 9.37 6.28 27.18
C GLU A 23 9.18 5.05 26.29
N VAL A 24 8.48 5.24 25.15
CA VAL A 24 8.49 4.25 24.08
C VAL A 24 9.92 4.20 23.56
N GLN A 25 10.67 3.19 23.99
CA GLN A 25 12.01 2.94 23.50
C GLN A 25 11.91 2.58 22.01
N MET A 26 12.14 3.57 21.16
CA MET A 26 12.19 3.38 19.72
C MET A 26 13.36 2.43 19.40
N PRO A 27 13.16 1.38 18.59
CA PRO A 27 14.24 0.49 18.21
C PRO A 27 15.35 1.28 17.52
N THR A 28 16.60 1.00 17.87
CA THR A 28 17.76 1.56 17.18
C THR A 28 17.68 1.18 15.70
N PRO A 29 17.75 2.14 14.76
CA PRO A 29 17.70 1.82 13.34
C PRO A 29 18.94 0.99 12.96
N PRO A 30 18.83 0.05 12.01
CA PRO A 30 20.01 -0.61 11.45
C PRO A 30 20.97 0.43 10.84
N GLU A 31 22.26 0.09 10.80
CA GLU A 31 23.35 0.96 10.32
C GLU A 31 23.12 1.45 8.88
N GLU A 32 22.37 0.68 8.08
CA GLU A 32 21.80 1.07 6.79
C GLU A 32 20.33 0.64 6.71
N ALA A 33 19.43 1.57 6.39
CA ALA A 33 18.02 1.23 6.17
C ALA A 33 17.87 0.43 4.87
N ALA A 34 17.09 -0.67 4.91
CA ALA A 34 16.78 -1.43 3.71
C ALA A 34 16.09 -0.52 2.67
N PRO A 35 16.32 -0.73 1.36
CA PRO A 35 15.66 0.04 0.32
C PRO A 35 14.13 -0.14 0.42
N ILE A 36 13.40 0.94 0.15
CA ILE A 36 11.95 0.97 0.16
C ILE A 36 11.43 1.25 -1.24
N ASP A 37 10.44 0.47 -1.66
CA ASP A 37 9.68 0.76 -2.87
C ASP A 37 8.57 1.79 -2.58
N LEU A 38 8.27 2.64 -3.54
CA LEU A 38 7.08 3.48 -3.54
C LEU A 38 6.13 2.96 -4.63
N ASN A 39 4.93 2.54 -4.23
CA ASN A 39 3.90 2.09 -5.15
C ASN A 39 2.71 3.07 -5.18
N ALA A 40 2.02 3.16 -6.32
CA ALA A 40 0.74 3.83 -6.42
C ALA A 40 -0.24 3.04 -7.29
N ASP A 41 -1.53 3.17 -6.97
CA ASP A 41 -2.64 2.67 -7.77
C ASP A 41 -2.85 3.63 -8.96
N LEU A 42 -2.80 3.09 -10.19
CA LEU A 42 -2.74 3.87 -11.43
C LEU A 42 -3.63 3.27 -12.51
N GLY A 43 -3.97 4.08 -13.51
CA GLY A 43 -4.86 3.65 -14.58
C GLY A 43 -6.29 3.42 -14.09
N GLU A 44 -6.68 4.06 -12.99
CA GLU A 44 -8.01 3.91 -12.38
C GLU A 44 -9.10 4.80 -13.05
N GLY A 45 -8.82 5.31 -14.25
CA GLY A 45 -9.84 5.88 -15.14
C GLY A 45 -10.64 4.80 -15.88
N PHE A 46 -11.73 5.20 -16.54
CA PHE A 46 -12.52 4.31 -17.40
C PHE A 46 -13.28 5.10 -18.46
N GLY A 47 -13.12 4.76 -19.73
CA GLY A 47 -13.66 5.50 -20.87
C GLY A 47 -13.25 6.96 -20.83
N ARG A 48 -14.23 7.84 -20.58
CA ARG A 48 -14.01 9.29 -20.46
C ARG A 48 -13.67 9.78 -19.05
N TRP A 49 -13.80 8.91 -18.04
CA TRP A 49 -13.59 9.27 -16.65
C TRP A 49 -12.11 9.12 -16.29
N THR A 50 -11.57 10.13 -15.63
CA THR A 50 -10.21 10.14 -15.08
C THR A 50 -10.29 10.29 -13.56
N LEU A 51 -9.32 9.73 -12.84
CA LEU A 51 -9.25 9.81 -11.38
C LEU A 51 -7.89 10.36 -10.92
N THR A 52 -6.81 9.71 -11.33
CA THR A 52 -5.45 9.99 -10.91
C THR A 52 -4.67 10.75 -12.00
N ASP A 53 -3.72 11.59 -11.58
CA ASP A 53 -2.70 12.11 -12.48
C ASP A 53 -1.58 11.06 -12.62
N ASP A 54 -1.85 10.05 -13.46
CA ASP A 54 -0.97 8.90 -13.61
C ASP A 54 0.44 9.30 -14.02
N GLU A 55 0.56 10.27 -14.93
CA GLU A 55 1.84 10.70 -15.47
C GLU A 55 2.71 11.34 -14.39
N GLN A 56 2.12 12.21 -13.56
CA GLN A 56 2.87 12.81 -12.47
C GLN A 56 3.18 11.80 -11.36
N LEU A 57 2.30 10.85 -11.04
CA LEU A 57 2.60 9.80 -10.06
C LEU A 57 3.73 8.88 -10.54
N LEU A 58 3.74 8.52 -11.82
CA LEU A 58 4.83 7.74 -12.44
C LEU A 58 6.19 8.46 -12.41
N SER A 59 6.22 9.78 -12.22
CA SER A 59 7.48 10.53 -12.01
C SER A 59 8.05 10.39 -10.59
N VAL A 60 7.27 9.83 -9.65
CA VAL A 60 7.60 9.74 -8.23
C VAL A 60 7.78 8.28 -7.79
N VAL A 61 6.90 7.39 -8.22
CA VAL A 61 6.89 5.99 -7.76
C VAL A 61 7.91 5.11 -8.48
N THR A 62 8.25 3.99 -7.85
CA THR A 62 9.10 2.93 -8.42
C THR A 62 8.29 1.76 -8.96
N SER A 63 7.06 1.59 -8.47
CA SER A 63 6.12 0.55 -8.88
C SER A 63 4.70 1.11 -9.10
N ALA A 64 3.99 0.57 -10.10
CA ALA A 64 2.68 1.00 -10.56
C ALA A 64 1.69 -0.17 -10.46
N ASN A 65 0.69 -0.07 -9.59
CA ASN A 65 -0.40 -1.04 -9.55
C ASN A 65 -1.44 -0.61 -10.59
N VAL A 66 -1.44 -1.25 -11.76
CA VAL A 66 -2.31 -0.86 -12.88
C VAL A 66 -3.64 -1.60 -12.81
N ALA A 67 -4.74 -0.86 -12.83
CA ALA A 67 -6.09 -1.43 -12.85
C ALA A 67 -6.33 -2.30 -14.08
N CYS A 68 -7.02 -3.44 -13.89
CA CYS A 68 -7.11 -4.52 -14.89
C CYS A 68 -8.50 -4.69 -15.53
N GLY A 69 -9.34 -3.65 -15.53
CA GLY A 69 -10.64 -3.61 -16.22
C GLY A 69 -11.85 -4.03 -15.40
N PHE A 70 -11.67 -4.47 -14.15
CA PHE A 70 -12.76 -4.96 -13.32
C PHE A 70 -13.31 -3.89 -12.36
N HIS A 71 -12.46 -3.22 -11.58
CA HIS A 71 -12.86 -2.05 -10.79
C HIS A 71 -12.69 -0.74 -11.55
N ALA A 72 -11.70 -0.68 -12.44
CA ALA A 72 -11.33 0.45 -13.28
C ALA A 72 -10.35 -0.01 -14.38
N GLY A 73 -9.90 0.89 -15.26
CA GLY A 73 -8.84 0.64 -16.23
C GLY A 73 -9.30 -0.10 -17.48
N ASP A 74 -9.82 0.62 -18.47
CA ASP A 74 -10.10 0.02 -19.78
C ASP A 74 -8.82 -0.29 -20.59
N ALA A 75 -8.96 -1.00 -21.71
CA ALA A 75 -7.84 -1.41 -22.56
C ALA A 75 -6.95 -0.25 -23.02
N ALA A 76 -7.53 0.89 -23.37
CA ALA A 76 -6.77 2.06 -23.81
C ALA A 76 -6.02 2.69 -22.63
N THR A 77 -6.65 2.77 -21.45
CA THR A 77 -6.01 3.21 -20.21
C THR A 77 -4.85 2.30 -19.81
N MET A 78 -5.06 0.98 -19.75
CA MET A 78 -4.01 0.00 -19.42
C MET A 78 -2.82 0.13 -20.36
N ARG A 79 -3.06 0.20 -21.67
CA ARG A 79 -2.02 0.40 -22.68
C ARG A 79 -1.20 1.66 -22.42
N ARG A 80 -1.87 2.80 -22.28
CA ARG A 80 -1.22 4.09 -22.05
C ARG A 80 -0.35 4.07 -20.79
N VAL A 81 -0.88 3.55 -19.69
CA VAL A 81 -0.14 3.51 -18.41
C VAL A 81 1.05 2.55 -18.50
N CYS A 82 0.92 1.40 -19.17
CA CYS A 82 2.06 0.50 -19.41
C CYS A 82 3.16 1.16 -20.23
N GLU A 83 2.81 1.86 -21.31
CA GLU A 83 3.78 2.60 -22.14
C GLU A 83 4.50 3.69 -21.33
N LEU A 84 3.76 4.47 -20.52
CA LEU A 84 4.33 5.52 -19.68
C LEU A 84 5.22 4.98 -18.56
N ALA A 85 4.84 3.85 -17.94
CA ALA A 85 5.59 3.20 -16.88
C ALA A 85 6.90 2.59 -17.42
N ALA A 86 6.82 1.87 -18.54
CA ALA A 86 7.99 1.28 -19.20
C ALA A 86 9.00 2.35 -19.64
N ALA A 87 8.53 3.46 -20.23
CA ALA A 87 9.39 4.58 -20.63
C ALA A 87 10.14 5.24 -19.45
N ARG A 88 9.61 5.09 -18.22
CA ARG A 88 10.19 5.65 -16.99
C ARG A 88 10.94 4.61 -16.15
N GLY A 89 10.99 3.35 -16.59
CA GLY A 89 11.57 2.25 -15.81
C GLY A 89 10.78 1.88 -14.55
N VAL A 90 9.52 2.28 -14.45
CA VAL A 90 8.63 1.94 -13.33
C VAL A 90 8.11 0.52 -13.51
N ARG A 91 8.10 -0.28 -12.44
CA ARG A 91 7.59 -1.65 -12.49
C ARG A 91 6.08 -1.69 -12.61
N ILE A 92 5.57 -2.55 -13.47
CA ILE A 92 4.13 -2.71 -13.71
C ILE A 92 3.64 -3.88 -12.87
N GLY A 93 2.71 -3.64 -11.96
CA GLY A 93 2.00 -4.68 -11.20
C GLY A 93 0.53 -4.76 -11.60
N ALA A 94 -0.02 -5.97 -11.59
CA ALA A 94 -1.45 -6.15 -11.80
C ALA A 94 -2.23 -5.79 -10.54
N GLN A 95 -3.09 -4.78 -10.65
CA GLN A 95 -4.02 -4.40 -9.59
C GLN A 95 -5.35 -5.14 -9.79
N VAL A 96 -5.49 -6.30 -9.15
CA VAL A 96 -6.63 -7.22 -9.36
C VAL A 96 -7.76 -6.94 -8.39
N SER A 97 -9.01 -7.03 -8.83
CA SER A 97 -10.17 -6.69 -8.02
C SER A 97 -11.31 -7.68 -8.20
N TYR A 98 -12.35 -7.51 -7.38
CA TYR A 98 -13.67 -8.01 -7.75
C TYR A 98 -14.18 -7.33 -9.01
N ARG A 99 -15.04 -8.03 -9.76
CA ARG A 99 -15.75 -7.50 -10.93
C ARG A 99 -16.86 -6.54 -10.53
N ASP A 100 -16.46 -5.36 -10.05
CA ASP A 100 -17.38 -4.33 -9.56
C ASP A 100 -16.98 -2.93 -10.03
N LEU A 101 -17.19 -2.64 -11.30
CA LEU A 101 -16.89 -1.33 -11.87
C LEU A 101 -17.73 -0.21 -11.21
N ALA A 102 -19.03 -0.46 -10.99
CA ALA A 102 -19.94 0.54 -10.42
C ALA A 102 -19.61 0.91 -8.97
N GLY A 103 -19.14 -0.05 -8.17
CA GLY A 103 -18.65 0.18 -6.81
C GLY A 103 -17.15 0.42 -6.72
N PHE A 104 -16.45 0.57 -7.86
CA PHE A 104 -15.01 0.74 -7.94
C PHE A 104 -14.23 -0.34 -7.17
N GLY A 105 -14.74 -1.58 -7.16
CA GLY A 105 -14.12 -2.68 -6.42
C GLY A 105 -14.07 -2.49 -4.90
N ARG A 106 -14.84 -1.54 -4.34
CA ARG A 106 -14.85 -1.21 -2.90
C ARG A 106 -15.99 -1.85 -2.12
N ARG A 107 -16.86 -2.65 -2.77
CA ARG A 107 -17.90 -3.43 -2.11
C ARG A 107 -17.44 -4.86 -1.86
N SER A 108 -17.75 -5.39 -0.68
CA SER A 108 -17.53 -6.81 -0.38
C SER A 108 -18.42 -7.67 -1.26
N MET A 109 -17.88 -8.76 -1.79
CA MET A 109 -18.61 -9.69 -2.67
C MET A 109 -18.24 -11.12 -2.32
N ASP A 110 -19.24 -11.99 -2.20
CA ASP A 110 -19.08 -13.44 -2.00
C ASP A 110 -18.93 -14.13 -3.36
N VAL A 111 -17.75 -14.00 -3.96
CA VAL A 111 -17.39 -14.66 -5.22
C VAL A 111 -16.88 -16.08 -4.93
N PRO A 112 -17.41 -17.13 -5.57
CA PRO A 112 -16.90 -18.49 -5.43
C PRO A 112 -15.40 -18.58 -5.72
N ALA A 113 -14.66 -19.38 -4.96
CA ALA A 113 -13.19 -19.44 -5.02
C ALA A 113 -12.65 -19.72 -6.44
N ALA A 114 -13.20 -20.73 -7.13
CA ALA A 114 -12.75 -21.08 -8.48
C ALA A 114 -13.05 -19.96 -9.51
N GLU A 115 -14.14 -19.23 -9.32
CA GLU A 115 -14.47 -18.08 -10.16
C GLU A 115 -13.47 -16.94 -9.91
N LEU A 116 -13.22 -16.60 -8.65
CA LEU A 116 -12.25 -15.57 -8.28
C LEU A 116 -10.83 -15.89 -8.79
N ALA A 117 -10.39 -17.15 -8.69
CA ALA A 117 -9.09 -17.56 -9.22
C ALA A 117 -8.98 -17.32 -10.74
N ALA A 118 -10.01 -17.71 -11.49
CA ALA A 118 -10.07 -17.46 -12.94
C ALA A 118 -10.12 -15.96 -13.26
N GLU A 119 -10.85 -15.17 -12.49
CA GLU A 119 -10.94 -13.71 -12.63
C GLU A 119 -9.61 -13.00 -12.35
N VAL A 120 -8.86 -13.44 -11.35
CA VAL A 120 -7.52 -12.93 -11.06
C VAL A 120 -6.55 -13.26 -12.20
N ALA A 121 -6.55 -14.51 -12.68
CA ALA A 121 -5.71 -14.91 -13.80
C ALA A 121 -6.04 -14.14 -15.08
N TYR A 122 -7.34 -13.93 -15.36
CA TYR A 122 -7.80 -13.11 -16.49
C TYR A 122 -7.26 -11.69 -16.42
N GLN A 123 -7.37 -11.03 -15.27
CA GLN A 123 -6.91 -9.65 -15.07
C GLN A 123 -5.39 -9.51 -15.28
N ILE A 124 -4.61 -10.45 -14.73
CA ILE A 124 -3.15 -10.47 -14.93
C ILE A 124 -2.81 -10.66 -16.41
N GLY A 125 -3.44 -11.65 -17.07
CA GLY A 125 -3.20 -11.93 -18.49
C GLY A 125 -3.59 -10.76 -19.40
N ALA A 126 -4.68 -10.05 -19.09
CA ALA A 126 -5.11 -8.86 -19.82
C ALA A 126 -4.06 -7.74 -19.76
N LEU A 127 -3.52 -7.45 -18.57
CA LEU A 127 -2.48 -6.44 -18.40
C LEU A 127 -1.15 -6.86 -19.07
N GLU A 128 -0.79 -8.14 -18.98
CA GLU A 128 0.45 -8.69 -19.54
C GLU A 128 0.58 -8.43 -21.06
N VAL A 129 -0.54 -8.47 -21.80
CA VAL A 129 -0.54 -8.14 -23.23
C VAL A 129 -0.02 -6.72 -23.47
N PHE A 130 -0.46 -5.75 -22.67
CA PHE A 130 -0.08 -4.34 -22.81
C PHE A 130 1.32 -4.06 -22.24
N ALA A 131 1.68 -4.68 -21.11
CA ALA A 131 3.02 -4.59 -20.56
C ALA A 131 4.07 -5.09 -21.57
N ARG A 132 3.82 -6.26 -22.19
CA ARG A 132 4.69 -6.82 -23.23
C ARG A 132 4.76 -5.92 -24.47
N ALA A 133 3.63 -5.37 -24.92
CA ALA A 133 3.62 -4.45 -26.05
C ALA A 133 4.45 -3.18 -25.80
N ALA A 134 4.54 -2.74 -24.54
CA ALA A 134 5.38 -1.63 -24.10
C ALA A 134 6.86 -2.03 -23.87
N GLY A 135 7.26 -3.28 -24.12
CA GLY A 135 8.61 -3.79 -23.88
C GLY A 135 8.90 -4.10 -22.41
N ALA A 136 7.87 -4.26 -21.58
CA ALA A 136 7.95 -4.61 -20.17
C ALA A 136 7.23 -5.94 -19.90
N ARG A 137 6.99 -6.26 -18.62
CA ARG A 137 6.17 -7.40 -18.17
C ARG A 137 5.44 -7.03 -16.89
N VAL A 138 4.38 -7.75 -16.54
CA VAL A 138 3.81 -7.70 -15.19
C VAL A 138 4.84 -8.30 -14.23
N ALA A 139 5.17 -7.53 -13.20
CA ALA A 139 6.27 -7.80 -12.28
C ALA A 139 5.79 -8.26 -10.91
N TYR A 140 4.54 -8.01 -10.53
CA TYR A 140 3.93 -8.42 -9.27
C TYR A 140 2.39 -8.29 -9.32
N VAL A 141 1.71 -8.74 -8.27
CA VAL A 141 0.25 -8.62 -8.12
C VAL A 141 -0.10 -7.96 -6.80
N LYS A 142 -1.08 -7.05 -6.81
CA LYS A 142 -1.65 -6.40 -5.62
C LYS A 142 -3.18 -6.41 -5.73
N PRO A 143 -3.92 -7.01 -4.77
CA PRO A 143 -5.37 -6.88 -4.76
C PRO A 143 -5.83 -5.43 -4.54
N HIS A 144 -6.99 -5.05 -5.08
CA HIS A 144 -7.60 -3.74 -4.92
C HIS A 144 -8.70 -3.74 -3.84
N GLY A 145 -8.89 -2.59 -3.20
CA GLY A 145 -10.16 -2.23 -2.54
C GLY A 145 -10.71 -3.26 -1.56
N ALA A 146 -11.93 -3.71 -1.79
CA ALA A 146 -12.60 -4.69 -0.93
C ALA A 146 -11.92 -6.06 -0.95
N LEU A 147 -11.38 -6.49 -2.11
CA LEU A 147 -10.64 -7.74 -2.20
C LEU A 147 -9.39 -7.69 -1.34
N TYR A 148 -8.59 -6.61 -1.41
CA TYR A 148 -7.42 -6.40 -0.55
C TYR A 148 -7.77 -6.55 0.94
N ASN A 149 -8.84 -5.89 1.38
CA ASN A 149 -9.24 -5.94 2.78
C ASN A 149 -9.78 -7.32 3.19
N ARG A 150 -10.45 -8.04 2.28
CA ARG A 150 -11.02 -9.36 2.58
C ARG A 150 -9.92 -10.40 2.76
N VAL A 151 -8.95 -10.45 1.85
CA VAL A 151 -7.85 -11.44 1.89
C VAL A 151 -6.85 -11.21 3.04
N VAL A 152 -6.99 -10.13 3.81
CA VAL A 152 -6.29 -9.99 5.10
C VAL A 152 -6.70 -11.09 6.08
N ARG A 153 -7.98 -11.49 6.08
CA ARG A 153 -8.56 -12.37 7.10
C ARG A 153 -9.30 -13.60 6.57
N ASP A 154 -9.72 -13.58 5.31
CA ASP A 154 -10.49 -14.65 4.68
C ASP A 154 -9.53 -15.63 3.97
N GLU A 155 -9.41 -16.84 4.51
CA GLU A 155 -8.50 -17.87 4.01
C GLU A 155 -8.91 -18.41 2.63
N GLU A 156 -10.21 -18.54 2.38
CA GLU A 156 -10.73 -19.08 1.11
C GLU A 156 -10.45 -18.10 -0.03
N GLN A 157 -10.73 -16.82 0.19
CA GLN A 157 -10.49 -15.79 -0.83
C GLN A 157 -9.00 -15.53 -1.03
N ALA A 158 -8.20 -15.59 0.03
CA ALA A 158 -6.74 -15.50 -0.08
C ALA A 158 -6.17 -16.65 -0.92
N ALA A 159 -6.63 -17.88 -0.69
CA ALA A 159 -6.22 -19.04 -1.47
C ALA A 159 -6.64 -18.91 -2.95
N ALA A 160 -7.86 -18.44 -3.22
CA ALA A 160 -8.34 -18.21 -4.58
C ALA A 160 -7.51 -17.16 -5.34
N VAL A 161 -7.13 -16.05 -4.69
CA VAL A 161 -6.23 -15.06 -5.31
C VAL A 161 -4.88 -15.69 -5.64
N VAL A 162 -4.28 -16.44 -4.71
CA VAL A 162 -3.00 -17.12 -4.93
C VAL A 162 -3.08 -18.14 -6.06
N GLU A 163 -4.17 -18.92 -6.13
CA GLU A 163 -4.42 -19.84 -7.24
C GLU A 163 -4.48 -19.11 -8.58
N GLY A 164 -5.19 -17.99 -8.64
CA GLY A 164 -5.24 -17.13 -9.84
C GLY A 164 -3.87 -16.59 -10.24
N VAL A 165 -3.03 -16.19 -9.28
CA VAL A 165 -1.64 -15.78 -9.54
C VAL A 165 -0.84 -16.94 -10.13
N LEU A 166 -0.90 -18.13 -9.51
CA LEU A 166 -0.18 -19.32 -9.98
C LEU A 166 -0.60 -19.77 -11.38
N LEU A 167 -1.88 -19.60 -11.74
CA LEU A 167 -2.39 -19.88 -13.08
C LEU A 167 -1.82 -18.92 -14.12
N ALA A 168 -1.63 -17.65 -13.78
CA ALA A 168 -1.06 -16.66 -14.67
C ALA A 168 0.47 -16.77 -14.78
N ASP A 169 1.17 -16.77 -13.64
CA ASP A 169 2.62 -16.89 -13.55
C ASP A 169 3.04 -17.30 -12.13
N ARG A 170 3.81 -18.39 -12.04
CA ARG A 170 4.24 -19.02 -10.77
C ARG A 170 5.40 -18.30 -10.07
N SER A 171 5.85 -17.16 -10.58
CA SER A 171 6.98 -16.39 -10.05
C SER A 171 6.61 -15.00 -9.53
N LEU A 172 5.37 -14.55 -9.74
CA LEU A 172 4.96 -13.19 -9.39
C LEU A 172 4.94 -12.96 -7.87
N PRO A 173 5.68 -11.95 -7.36
CA PRO A 173 5.52 -11.48 -5.99
C PRO A 173 4.10 -11.00 -5.71
N VAL A 174 3.63 -11.25 -4.49
CA VAL A 174 2.32 -10.82 -4.00
C VAL A 174 2.50 -9.70 -2.98
N LEU A 175 2.09 -8.49 -3.36
CA LEU A 175 2.09 -7.30 -2.52
C LEU A 175 0.81 -7.27 -1.66
N GLY A 176 0.97 -7.10 -0.35
CA GLY A 176 -0.16 -7.15 0.58
C GLY A 176 0.19 -6.76 2.01
N LEU A 177 -0.82 -6.76 2.87
CA LEU A 177 -0.66 -6.35 4.27
C LEU A 177 0.15 -7.40 5.04
N PRO A 178 1.16 -7.00 5.85
CA PRO A 178 1.90 -7.92 6.71
C PRO A 178 0.96 -8.73 7.61
N GLY A 179 1.23 -10.03 7.75
CA GLY A 179 0.43 -10.92 8.61
C GLY A 179 -0.94 -11.30 8.03
N SER A 180 -1.21 -10.99 6.75
CA SER A 180 -2.45 -11.37 6.08
C SER A 180 -2.53 -12.85 5.73
N ARG A 181 -3.77 -13.37 5.63
CA ARG A 181 -4.04 -14.69 5.03
C ARG A 181 -3.53 -14.80 3.58
N LEU A 182 -3.54 -13.70 2.83
CA LEU A 182 -2.92 -13.62 1.50
C LEU A 182 -1.43 -13.97 1.52
N HIS A 183 -0.66 -13.33 2.41
CA HIS A 183 0.78 -13.62 2.53
C HIS A 183 1.03 -15.04 3.01
N GLU A 184 0.24 -15.54 3.96
CA GLU A 184 0.35 -16.93 4.40
C GLU A 184 0.10 -17.91 3.26
N ALA A 185 -0.94 -17.70 2.45
CA ALA A 185 -1.28 -18.54 1.31
C ALA A 185 -0.20 -18.45 0.21
N ALA A 186 0.27 -17.24 -0.11
CA ALA A 186 1.32 -17.02 -1.12
C ALA A 186 2.64 -17.68 -0.72
N ALA A 187 3.06 -17.52 0.54
CA ALA A 187 4.27 -18.16 1.06
C ALA A 187 4.16 -19.70 1.05
N LYS A 188 3.01 -20.27 1.45
CA LYS A 188 2.76 -21.72 1.36
C LYS A 188 2.83 -22.24 -0.09
N ALA A 189 2.42 -21.43 -1.05
CA ALA A 189 2.48 -21.73 -2.47
C ALA A 189 3.88 -21.50 -3.11
N GLY A 190 4.84 -20.96 -2.35
CA GLY A 190 6.19 -20.66 -2.84
C GLY A 190 6.30 -19.34 -3.63
N LEU A 191 5.28 -18.47 -3.58
CA LEU A 191 5.34 -17.14 -4.18
C LEU A 191 6.06 -16.15 -3.23
N PRO A 192 6.89 -15.22 -3.76
CA PRO A 192 7.48 -14.17 -2.95
C PRO A 192 6.39 -13.27 -2.35
N VAL A 193 6.52 -12.92 -1.07
CA VAL A 193 5.60 -11.98 -0.39
C VAL A 193 6.27 -10.63 -0.20
N VAL A 194 5.53 -9.55 -0.46
CA VAL A 194 6.02 -8.18 -0.30
C VAL A 194 5.15 -7.45 0.73
N PRO A 195 5.70 -7.12 1.91
CA PRO A 195 5.04 -6.32 2.94
C PRO A 195 4.75 -4.89 2.49
N GLU A 196 3.47 -4.50 2.46
CA GLU A 196 3.01 -3.14 2.15
C GLU A 196 2.65 -2.34 3.42
N ALA A 197 2.92 -1.04 3.42
CA ALA A 197 2.39 -0.12 4.43
C ALA A 197 1.87 1.19 3.82
N PHE A 198 1.11 1.95 4.62
CA PHE A 198 0.32 3.10 4.20
C PHE A 198 0.55 4.29 5.14
N GLY A 199 1.29 5.31 4.70
CA GLY A 199 1.56 6.50 5.52
C GLY A 199 0.30 7.28 5.90
N ASP A 200 -0.73 7.22 5.05
CA ASP A 200 -1.97 8.00 5.13
C ASP A 200 -3.17 7.24 5.70
N ARG A 201 -3.00 5.98 6.13
CA ARG A 201 -4.05 5.18 6.75
C ARG A 201 -3.81 5.03 8.24
N ALA A 202 -4.89 5.06 9.01
CA ALA A 202 -4.85 4.70 10.42
C ALA A 202 -4.75 3.18 10.60
N TYR A 203 -3.98 2.76 11.59
CA TYR A 203 -3.75 1.36 11.95
C TYR A 203 -4.46 1.02 13.26
N ARG A 204 -4.93 -0.21 13.37
CA ARG A 204 -5.33 -0.85 14.63
C ARG A 204 -4.10 -1.42 15.33
N ALA A 205 -4.25 -1.78 16.60
CA ALA A 205 -3.15 -2.33 17.41
C ALA A 205 -2.63 -3.68 16.90
N ASP A 206 -3.45 -4.43 16.16
CA ASP A 206 -3.09 -5.70 15.52
C ASP A 206 -2.41 -5.53 14.16
N GLY A 207 -2.18 -4.29 13.70
CA GLY A 207 -1.58 -4.00 12.39
C GLY A 207 -2.57 -3.95 11.23
N SER A 208 -3.86 -4.23 11.46
CA SER A 208 -4.88 -4.04 10.44
C SER A 208 -5.10 -2.55 10.16
N LEU A 209 -5.61 -2.21 8.97
CA LEU A 209 -6.03 -0.85 8.67
C LEU A 209 -7.42 -0.58 9.28
N VAL A 210 -7.64 0.66 9.72
CA VAL A 210 -8.98 1.14 10.09
C VAL A 210 -9.82 1.27 8.82
N PRO A 211 -11.04 0.69 8.76
CA PRO A 211 -11.92 0.79 7.59
C PRO A 211 -12.20 2.23 7.18
N ARG A 212 -12.20 2.52 5.86
CA ARG A 212 -12.34 3.89 5.33
C ARG A 212 -13.63 4.62 5.76
N GLY A 213 -14.69 3.89 6.10
CA GLY A 213 -15.95 4.47 6.57
C GLY A 213 -15.96 4.88 8.04
N GLU A 214 -14.93 4.54 8.81
CA GLU A 214 -14.80 4.94 10.21
C GLU A 214 -14.12 6.31 10.34
N ALA A 215 -14.52 7.09 11.34
CA ALA A 215 -13.91 8.38 11.63
C ALA A 215 -12.41 8.22 11.94
N GLY A 216 -11.57 9.08 11.36
CA GLY A 216 -10.12 9.03 11.56
C GLY A 216 -9.39 7.93 10.79
N ALA A 217 -10.05 7.22 9.87
CA ALA A 217 -9.43 6.16 9.07
C ALA A 217 -8.33 6.64 8.10
N VAL A 218 -8.37 7.93 7.74
CA VAL A 218 -7.42 8.59 6.84
C VAL A 218 -6.71 9.72 7.59
N VAL A 219 -5.38 9.74 7.49
CA VAL A 219 -4.54 10.82 8.02
C VAL A 219 -4.46 11.91 6.96
N SER A 220 -5.13 13.03 7.19
CA SER A 220 -5.24 14.12 6.22
C SER A 220 -4.12 15.16 6.28
N ASP A 221 -3.37 15.23 7.39
CA ASP A 221 -2.24 16.16 7.51
C ASP A 221 -1.04 15.66 6.68
N PRO A 222 -0.62 16.38 5.63
CA PRO A 222 0.52 16.00 4.81
C PRO A 222 1.83 15.87 5.60
N ALA A 223 2.05 16.69 6.63
CA ALA A 223 3.26 16.60 7.44
C ALA A 223 3.30 15.29 8.24
N ALA A 224 2.18 14.93 8.88
CA ALA A 224 2.04 13.65 9.56
C ALA A 224 2.26 12.45 8.61
N VAL A 225 1.72 12.48 7.39
CA VAL A 225 1.92 11.37 6.42
C VAL A 225 3.40 11.22 6.04
N VAL A 226 4.11 12.33 5.84
CA VAL A 226 5.55 12.32 5.53
C VAL A 226 6.35 11.69 6.67
N GLU A 227 6.15 12.14 7.91
CA GLU A 227 6.89 11.62 9.06
C GLU A 227 6.55 10.15 9.35
N ARG A 228 5.28 9.75 9.17
CA ARG A 228 4.87 8.34 9.27
C ARG A 228 5.57 7.46 8.24
N SER A 229 5.67 7.94 7.00
CA SER A 229 6.34 7.21 5.91
C SER A 229 7.82 6.99 6.21
N VAL A 230 8.51 8.02 6.72
CA VAL A 230 9.91 7.91 7.17
C VAL A 230 10.04 6.94 8.34
N ALA A 231 9.13 7.02 9.33
CA ALA A 231 9.18 6.16 10.49
C ALA A 231 9.00 4.67 10.12
N MET A 232 8.08 4.39 9.20
CA MET A 232 7.87 3.06 8.65
C MET A 232 9.11 2.56 7.90
N ALA A 233 9.70 3.38 7.04
CA ALA A 233 10.86 2.97 6.24
C ALA A 233 12.14 2.76 7.08
N ARG A 234 12.39 3.60 8.09
CA ARG A 234 13.62 3.55 8.88
C ARG A 234 13.54 2.63 10.09
N PHE A 235 12.41 2.63 10.78
CA PHE A 235 12.25 1.94 12.06
C PHE A 235 11.27 0.77 11.96
N GLY A 236 10.57 0.61 10.84
CA GLY A 236 9.62 -0.48 10.65
C GLY A 236 8.40 -0.38 11.56
N VAL A 237 8.05 0.81 12.05
CA VAL A 237 6.93 1.02 12.99
C VAL A 237 6.00 2.14 12.57
N VAL A 238 4.77 2.10 13.08
CA VAL A 238 3.76 3.15 12.93
C VAL A 238 2.96 3.30 14.23
N THR A 239 2.56 4.52 14.57
CA THR A 239 1.61 4.76 15.67
C THR A 239 0.20 4.42 15.21
N ALA A 240 -0.44 3.48 15.92
CA ALA A 240 -1.84 3.10 15.75
C ALA A 240 -2.80 4.18 16.25
N HIS A 241 -4.07 4.04 15.89
CA HIS A 241 -5.13 4.98 16.26
C HIS A 241 -5.31 5.11 17.78
N CYS A 242 -5.04 4.05 18.55
CA CYS A 242 -5.06 4.06 20.01
C CYS A 242 -3.76 4.59 20.65
N GLY A 243 -2.78 5.04 19.86
CA GLY A 243 -1.50 5.56 20.34
C GLY A 243 -0.40 4.51 20.53
N SER A 244 -0.70 3.21 20.42
CA SER A 244 0.31 2.15 20.53
C SER A 244 1.25 2.12 19.32
N SER A 245 2.51 1.73 19.51
CA SER A 245 3.44 1.47 18.41
C SER A 245 3.20 0.09 17.81
N VAL A 246 3.12 0.01 16.48
CA VAL A 246 2.85 -1.22 15.72
C VAL A 246 3.97 -1.48 14.75
N ALA A 247 4.55 -2.68 14.79
CA ALA A 247 5.56 -3.10 13.83
C ALA A 247 4.91 -3.44 12.48
N VAL A 248 5.39 -2.82 11.41
CA VAL A 248 4.92 -3.03 10.03
C VAL A 248 6.02 -3.50 9.08
N ARG A 249 7.27 -3.08 9.30
CA ARG A 249 8.47 -3.48 8.51
C ARG A 249 8.22 -3.62 7.00
N PRO A 250 7.70 -2.58 6.33
CA PRO A 250 7.34 -2.67 4.91
C PRO A 250 8.55 -2.79 4.00
N ARG A 251 8.32 -3.39 2.83
CA ARG A 251 9.20 -3.33 1.67
C ARG A 251 8.68 -2.38 0.59
N SER A 252 7.40 -2.00 0.67
CA SER A 252 6.78 -1.02 -0.22
C SER A 252 5.82 -0.11 0.56
N LEU A 253 5.82 1.18 0.22
CA LEU A 253 4.89 2.19 0.74
C LEU A 253 3.90 2.60 -0.35
N CYS A 254 2.61 2.46 -0.06
CA CYS A 254 1.55 2.91 -0.95
C CYS A 254 1.35 4.42 -0.84
N LEU A 255 1.37 5.10 -1.98
CA LEU A 255 1.06 6.52 -2.14
C LEU A 255 -0.26 6.62 -2.90
N HIS A 256 -1.34 7.01 -2.21
CA HIS A 256 -2.65 7.16 -2.84
C HIS A 256 -2.68 8.39 -3.75
N GLY A 257 -3.21 8.21 -4.96
CA GLY A 257 -3.33 9.24 -6.00
C GLY A 257 -4.70 9.92 -6.10
N ASP A 258 -5.69 9.46 -5.34
CA ASP A 258 -7.13 9.75 -5.50
C ASP A 258 -7.60 11.01 -4.75
N THR A 259 -6.69 11.77 -4.14
CA THR A 259 -7.01 12.96 -3.36
C THR A 259 -6.33 14.23 -3.90
N PRO A 260 -6.96 15.41 -3.78
CA PRO A 260 -6.32 16.67 -4.15
C PRO A 260 -4.98 16.86 -3.45
N GLY A 261 -3.93 17.15 -4.21
CA GLY A 261 -2.57 17.31 -3.69
C GLY A 261 -1.79 16.00 -3.49
N ALA A 262 -2.34 14.84 -3.86
CA ALA A 262 -1.69 13.54 -3.75
C ALA A 262 -0.28 13.49 -4.38
N VAL A 263 -0.12 14.04 -5.58
CA VAL A 263 1.17 14.10 -6.28
C VAL A 263 2.21 14.88 -5.48
N GLU A 264 1.81 16.03 -4.93
CA GLU A 264 2.71 16.86 -4.13
C GLU A 264 3.10 16.16 -2.83
N LEU A 265 2.14 15.50 -2.18
CA LEU A 265 2.42 14.67 -1.02
C LEU A 265 3.38 13.52 -1.37
N ALA A 266 3.19 12.84 -2.49
CA ALA A 266 4.08 11.78 -2.95
C ALA A 266 5.51 12.28 -3.16
N ARG A 267 5.68 13.45 -3.80
CA ARG A 267 6.99 14.11 -3.96
C ARG A 267 7.64 14.41 -2.61
N ARG A 268 6.88 14.96 -1.67
CA ARG A 268 7.36 15.26 -0.32
C ARG A 268 7.80 13.99 0.43
N VAL A 269 7.03 12.90 0.32
CA VAL A 269 7.39 11.60 0.91
C VAL A 269 8.71 11.10 0.32
N ARG A 270 8.82 11.03 -1.01
CA ARG A 270 10.06 10.58 -1.67
C ARG A 270 11.27 11.43 -1.29
N ALA A 271 11.17 12.75 -1.43
CA ALA A 271 12.25 13.67 -1.11
C ALA A 271 12.68 13.53 0.36
N ARG A 272 11.71 13.35 1.26
CA ARG A 272 12.03 13.16 2.68
C ARG A 272 12.67 11.81 2.95
N LEU A 273 12.27 10.72 2.31
CA LEU A 273 12.95 9.43 2.43
C LEU A 273 14.41 9.51 1.98
N GLU A 274 14.65 10.05 0.79
CA GLU A 274 16.00 10.20 0.20
C GLU A 274 16.91 11.08 1.06
N ALA A 275 16.43 12.26 1.48
CA ALA A 275 17.18 13.15 2.37
C ALA A 275 17.38 12.59 3.79
N THR A 276 16.87 11.40 4.08
CA THR A 276 17.00 10.71 5.36
C THR A 276 17.89 9.47 5.27
N GLY A 277 18.50 9.26 4.09
CA GLY A 277 19.40 8.14 3.81
C GLY A 277 18.67 6.85 3.40
N VAL A 278 17.35 6.88 3.20
CA VAL A 278 16.60 5.72 2.72
C VAL A 278 16.73 5.66 1.20
N ARG A 279 17.23 4.53 0.68
CA ARG A 279 17.24 4.28 -0.77
C ARG A 279 15.83 3.96 -1.25
N VAL A 280 15.39 4.62 -2.33
CA VAL A 280 14.09 4.40 -2.96
C VAL A 280 14.29 3.57 -4.21
N GLU A 281 13.85 2.32 -4.20
CA GLU A 281 14.13 1.34 -5.25
C GLU A 281 12.96 0.36 -5.40
N ALA A 282 12.69 -0.08 -6.63
CA ALA A 282 11.65 -1.08 -6.87
C ALA A 282 12.00 -2.43 -6.21
N PHE A 283 10.99 -3.13 -5.69
CA PHE A 283 11.20 -4.47 -5.11
C PHE A 283 11.22 -5.61 -6.14
N ALA A 284 10.76 -5.34 -7.37
CA ALA A 284 10.63 -6.30 -8.48
C ALA A 284 11.40 -5.85 -9.73
#